data_AF-A0A923S2N2-F1
#
_entry.id   AF-A0A923S2N2-F1
#
_cell.length_a   1.000
_cell.length_b   1.000
_cell.length_c   1.000
_cell.angle_alpha   90.00
_cell.angle_beta   90.00
_cell.angle_gamma   90.00
#
_symmetry.space_group_name_H-M   'P 1'
#
loop_
_entity.id
_entity.type
_entity.pdbx_description
1 polymer ?
#
loop_
_entity_poly.entity_id
_entity_poly.type
_entity_poly.pdbx_seq_one_letter_code
_entity_poly.pdbx_strand_id
1 'polypeptide(L)'
;MSHPMFLKRVVLRNYRSIGICDVRLGALTYLVGANGSGKSNFLDALHLVRDALSSSLDNALNERGGLNQVRRRSYGHPTHFAVRLEFVLPDGREGFYAFEVGALQDRGYQVGTEKCFIEGKGRGPFFHVERGELKATSEQSFPAVTADRLALVSVSGMAVFRPVFDAFMAMGFYNLNPKLMREPQKPQDGRLLKTVGENVVSVIGHLERVAPESLSLIEQYLQTVVPGLESVRRQPIGPLETLEFRQRVAGAKDPWRFPAQNMSDGTLRALGILTALFQGNRDFSPLLIGIEEPETALHPSASAALREALTRASERTQVVVTSHSPDLLDDRRIGPDQFLAVVADGGDTKIGRLDNSSREMMREHLFSAGELLRLNQLTPDEADIQAQSLRQLGLFEEAPN
;
A
#
# COMPACT_ATOMS: atom_id res chain seq x y z
N MET A 1 -3.27 -16.70 -16.19
CA MET A 1 -2.20 -16.05 -15.42
C MET A 1 -2.78 -14.74 -14.93
N SER A 2 -2.94 -14.53 -13.62
CA SER A 2 -3.46 -13.27 -13.09
C SER A 2 -2.47 -12.15 -13.37
N HIS A 3 -2.92 -11.05 -13.94
CA HIS A 3 -2.11 -9.84 -13.98
C HIS A 3 -1.87 -9.37 -12.54
N PRO A 4 -0.61 -9.16 -12.09
CA PRO A 4 -0.33 -8.70 -10.72
C PRO A 4 -0.76 -7.25 -10.48
N MET A 5 -1.19 -6.54 -11.53
CA MET A 5 -1.55 -5.14 -11.49
C MET A 5 -3.03 -4.98 -11.15
N PHE A 6 -3.33 -4.65 -9.89
CA PHE A 6 -4.67 -4.34 -9.42
C PHE A 6 -5.03 -2.87 -9.67
N LEU A 7 -4.28 -1.92 -9.10
CA LEU A 7 -4.47 -0.48 -9.33
C LEU A 7 -3.60 -0.01 -10.51
N LYS A 8 -4.22 0.55 -11.54
CA LYS A 8 -3.53 1.12 -12.71
C LYS A 8 -3.18 2.58 -12.54
N ARG A 9 -4.10 3.35 -11.95
CA ARG A 9 -4.00 4.82 -11.83
C ARG A 9 -4.60 5.28 -10.52
N VAL A 10 -3.93 6.21 -9.88
CA VAL A 10 -4.35 6.84 -8.62
C VAL A 10 -4.43 8.33 -8.86
N VAL A 11 -5.61 8.91 -8.62
CA VAL A 11 -5.84 10.34 -8.67
C VAL A 11 -6.26 10.82 -7.27
N LEU A 12 -5.51 11.77 -6.72
CA LEU A 12 -5.77 12.38 -5.42
C LEU A 12 -5.92 13.89 -5.57
N ARG A 13 -6.82 14.46 -4.76
CA ARG A 13 -7.01 15.90 -4.66
C ARG A 13 -7.15 16.31 -3.20
N ASN A 14 -6.39 17.32 -2.80
CA ASN A 14 -6.43 17.96 -1.49
C ASN A 14 -6.30 16.99 -0.29
N TYR A 15 -5.54 15.91 -0.46
CA TYR A 15 -5.31 14.90 0.57
C TYR A 15 -4.01 15.21 1.33
N ARG A 16 -4.11 15.62 2.60
CA ARG A 16 -2.98 16.03 3.45
C ARG A 16 -2.06 17.01 2.71
N SER A 17 -0.78 16.71 2.54
CA SER A 17 0.13 17.59 1.79
C SER A 17 -0.06 17.55 0.27
N ILE A 18 -0.83 16.60 -0.27
CA ILE A 18 -1.03 16.40 -1.71
C ILE A 18 -2.17 17.29 -2.21
N GLY A 19 -1.83 18.35 -2.94
CA GLY A 19 -2.82 19.18 -3.63
C GLY A 19 -3.45 18.45 -4.82
N ILE A 20 -2.61 17.96 -5.74
CA ILE A 20 -3.00 17.24 -6.94
C ILE A 20 -2.01 16.10 -7.14
N CYS A 21 -2.51 14.91 -7.44
CA CYS A 21 -1.72 13.78 -7.90
C CYS A 21 -2.55 13.00 -8.92
N ASP A 22 -1.93 12.64 -10.04
CA ASP A 22 -2.51 11.79 -11.08
C ASP A 22 -1.38 10.94 -11.68
N VAL A 23 -1.19 9.74 -11.11
CA VAL A 23 -0.06 8.86 -11.42
C VAL A 23 -0.52 7.46 -11.78
N ARG A 24 0.28 6.79 -12.61
CA ARG A 24 0.10 5.37 -12.93
C ARG A 24 1.02 4.52 -12.06
N LEU A 25 0.53 3.35 -11.66
CA LEU A 25 1.27 2.38 -10.88
C LEU A 25 1.65 1.19 -11.76
N GLY A 26 2.79 0.57 -11.44
CA GLY A 26 3.23 -0.70 -12.01
C GLY A 26 3.00 -1.86 -11.06
N ALA A 27 3.47 -3.05 -11.43
CA ALA A 27 3.49 -4.22 -10.53
C ALA A 27 4.37 -3.97 -9.30
N LEU A 28 5.49 -3.25 -9.47
CA LEU A 28 6.33 -2.72 -8.40
C LEU A 28 6.52 -1.22 -8.64
N THR A 29 6.22 -0.40 -7.64
CA THR A 29 6.38 1.06 -7.71
C THR A 29 7.08 1.59 -6.47
N TYR A 30 8.18 2.30 -6.68
CA TYR A 30 8.93 3.00 -5.65
C TYR A 30 8.56 4.48 -5.66
N LEU A 31 7.98 4.97 -4.56
CA LEU A 31 7.87 6.39 -4.27
C LEU A 31 9.17 6.84 -3.60
N VAL A 32 9.90 7.72 -4.26
CA VAL A 32 11.25 8.11 -3.87
C VAL A 32 11.36 9.61 -3.70
N GLY A 33 12.10 10.04 -2.67
CA GLY A 33 12.30 11.46 -2.38
C GLY A 33 12.69 11.69 -0.92
N ALA A 34 12.96 12.95 -0.57
CA ALA A 34 13.42 13.32 0.76
C ALA A 34 12.40 13.03 1.87
N ASN A 35 12.88 12.99 3.12
CA ASN A 35 12.00 12.87 4.29
C ASN A 35 11.08 14.08 4.39
N GLY A 36 9.80 13.82 4.71
CA GLY A 36 8.77 14.86 4.73
C GLY A 36 8.22 15.29 3.37
N SER A 37 8.63 14.67 2.24
CA SER A 37 8.14 15.07 0.92
C SER A 37 6.67 14.69 0.64
N GLY A 38 6.08 13.79 1.45
CA GLY A 38 4.69 13.35 1.33
C GLY A 38 4.48 11.92 0.84
N LYS A 39 5.54 11.11 0.73
CA LYS A 39 5.47 9.69 0.32
C LYS A 39 4.47 8.89 1.14
N SER A 40 4.54 8.97 2.47
CA SER A 40 3.59 8.29 3.36
C SER A 40 2.15 8.80 3.22
N ASN A 41 1.95 10.07 2.84
CA ASN A 41 0.60 10.59 2.60
C ASN A 41 -0.05 9.96 1.36
N PHE A 42 0.74 9.56 0.35
CA PHE A 42 0.23 8.82 -0.81
C PHE A 42 -0.23 7.42 -0.43
N LEU A 43 0.60 6.66 0.30
CA LEU A 43 0.20 5.33 0.80
C LEU A 43 -0.99 5.43 1.76
N ASP A 44 -1.02 6.43 2.64
CA ASP A 44 -2.12 6.67 3.56
C ASP A 44 -3.45 6.96 2.85
N ALA A 45 -3.42 7.63 1.69
CA ALA A 45 -4.63 7.86 0.91
C ALA A 45 -5.25 6.56 0.39
N LEU A 46 -4.43 5.58 -0.03
CA LEU A 46 -4.90 4.26 -0.42
C LEU A 46 -5.36 3.45 0.80
N HIS A 47 -4.64 3.58 1.92
CA HIS A 47 -5.01 2.95 3.19
C HIS A 47 -6.37 3.45 3.70
N LEU A 48 -6.65 4.76 3.56
CA LEU A 48 -7.94 5.34 3.92
C LEU A 48 -9.09 4.66 3.20
N VAL A 49 -8.95 4.33 1.91
CA VAL A 49 -10.01 3.66 1.14
C VAL A 49 -10.36 2.32 1.78
N ARG A 50 -9.35 1.52 2.14
CA ARG A 50 -9.54 0.24 2.84
C ARG A 50 -10.20 0.43 4.20
N ASP A 51 -9.69 1.36 5.01
CA ASP A 51 -10.18 1.61 6.38
C ASP A 51 -11.65 2.07 6.36
N ALA A 52 -11.99 2.97 5.43
CA ALA A 52 -13.34 3.51 5.28
C ALA A 52 -14.36 2.44 4.85
N LEU A 53 -13.94 1.43 4.09
CA LEU A 53 -14.78 0.30 3.67
C LEU A 53 -14.89 -0.79 4.76
N SER A 54 -13.86 -0.96 5.59
CA SER A 54 -13.78 -2.02 6.59
C SER A 54 -14.52 -1.71 7.91
N SER A 55 -14.46 -0.47 8.38
CA SER A 55 -15.00 -0.07 9.69
C SER A 55 -16.10 0.99 9.53
N SER A 56 -15.72 2.20 9.15
CA SER A 56 -16.56 3.28 8.66
C SER A 56 -15.67 4.44 8.20
N LEU A 57 -16.22 5.34 7.39
CA LEU A 57 -15.50 6.56 7.00
C LEU A 57 -15.17 7.43 8.22
N ASP A 58 -16.07 7.54 9.21
CA ASP A 58 -15.83 8.30 10.44
C ASP A 58 -14.62 7.78 11.21
N ASN A 59 -14.58 6.46 11.48
CA ASN A 59 -13.46 5.84 12.18
C ASN A 59 -12.16 6.03 11.40
N ALA A 60 -12.18 5.81 10.08
CA ALA A 60 -11.01 5.95 9.23
C ALA A 60 -10.45 7.39 9.21
N LEU A 61 -11.32 8.40 9.30
CA LEU A 61 -10.91 9.81 9.44
C LEU A 61 -10.41 10.10 10.87
N ASN A 62 -11.07 9.58 11.90
CA ASN A 62 -10.74 9.82 13.31
C ASN A 62 -9.39 9.20 13.70
N GLU A 63 -9.06 8.01 13.20
CA GLU A 63 -7.72 7.40 13.36
C GLU A 63 -6.60 8.27 12.78
N ARG A 64 -6.93 9.16 11.83
CA ARG A 64 -6.02 10.13 11.22
C ARG A 64 -6.06 11.50 11.90
N GLY A 65 -6.72 11.62 13.06
CA GLY A 65 -6.89 12.87 13.81
C GLY A 65 -8.05 13.75 13.32
N GLY A 66 -8.98 13.17 12.57
CA GLY A 66 -10.19 13.82 12.04
C GLY A 66 -10.01 14.47 10.68
N LEU A 67 -11.13 14.89 10.06
CA LEU A 67 -11.17 15.42 8.69
C LEU A 67 -10.21 16.60 8.45
N ASN A 68 -10.00 17.46 9.45
CA ASN A 68 -9.10 18.62 9.33
C ASN A 68 -7.62 18.25 9.19
N GLN A 69 -7.21 17.06 9.64
CA GLN A 69 -5.85 16.55 9.44
C GLN A 69 -5.70 15.83 8.10
N VAL A 70 -6.78 15.23 7.62
CA VAL A 70 -6.83 14.54 6.32
C VAL A 70 -6.91 15.51 5.15
N ARG A 71 -7.56 16.67 5.32
CA ARG A 71 -7.63 17.72 4.30
C ARG A 71 -6.32 18.50 4.19
N ARG A 72 -6.05 19.00 2.99
CA ARG A 72 -4.92 19.88 2.74
C ARG A 72 -5.03 21.20 3.51
N ARG A 73 -3.96 21.51 4.26
CA ARG A 73 -3.74 22.82 4.85
C ARG A 73 -3.14 23.75 3.80
N SER A 74 -3.95 24.59 3.17
CA SER A 74 -3.49 25.62 2.25
C SER A 74 -4.28 26.92 2.45
N TYR A 75 -3.77 28.04 1.90
CA TYR A 75 -4.36 29.37 2.05
C TYR A 75 -5.82 29.46 1.59
N GLY A 76 -6.24 28.57 0.66
CA GLY A 76 -7.63 28.47 0.20
C GLY A 76 -8.54 27.55 1.03
N HIS A 77 -8.01 26.91 2.08
CA HIS A 77 -8.73 25.97 2.97
C HIS A 77 -9.69 25.01 2.24
N PRO A 78 -9.20 24.20 1.28
CA PRO A 78 -10.05 23.34 0.46
C PRO A 78 -10.99 22.53 1.35
N THR A 79 -12.30 22.68 1.17
CA THR A 79 -13.34 22.10 2.05
C THR A 79 -13.51 20.61 1.88
N HIS A 80 -12.85 20.03 0.88
CA HIS A 80 -12.98 18.64 0.48
C HIS A 80 -11.66 18.03 0.01
N PHE A 81 -11.59 16.70 0.09
CA PHE A 81 -10.59 15.88 -0.59
C PHE A 81 -11.30 14.86 -1.48
N ALA A 82 -10.61 14.39 -2.53
CA ALA A 82 -11.15 13.38 -3.43
C ALA A 82 -10.11 12.32 -3.79
N VAL A 83 -10.59 11.10 -4.00
CA VAL A 83 -9.80 9.93 -4.40
C VAL A 83 -10.49 9.27 -5.58
N ARG A 84 -9.72 8.93 -6.61
CA ARG A 84 -10.14 8.03 -7.69
C ARG A 84 -9.08 6.96 -7.89
N LEU A 85 -9.53 5.71 -7.95
CA LEU A 85 -8.72 4.52 -8.22
C LEU A 85 -9.24 3.86 -9.49
N GLU A 86 -8.39 3.72 -10.50
CA GLU A 86 -8.67 2.89 -11.68
C GLU A 86 -8.05 1.51 -11.45
N PHE A 87 -8.84 0.46 -11.62
CA PHE A 87 -8.48 -0.89 -11.19
C PHE A 87 -8.72 -1.96 -12.27
N VAL A 88 -8.10 -3.12 -12.08
CA VAL A 88 -8.35 -4.38 -12.80
C VAL A 88 -8.66 -5.46 -11.77
N LEU A 89 -9.85 -6.04 -11.85
CA LEU A 89 -10.28 -7.11 -10.96
C LEU A 89 -9.59 -8.45 -11.31
N PRO A 90 -9.57 -9.42 -10.38
CA PRO A 90 -8.97 -10.75 -10.63
C PRO A 90 -9.57 -11.51 -11.82
N ASP A 91 -10.82 -11.20 -12.18
CA ASP A 91 -11.50 -11.76 -13.35
C ASP A 91 -11.23 -11.02 -14.67
N GLY A 92 -10.36 -10.00 -14.64
CA GLY A 92 -9.91 -9.22 -15.78
C GLY A 92 -10.78 -8.01 -16.12
N ARG A 93 -11.91 -7.80 -15.42
CA ARG A 93 -12.73 -6.59 -15.63
C ARG A 93 -12.02 -5.36 -15.10
N GLU A 94 -12.08 -4.28 -15.87
CA GLU A 94 -11.50 -3.00 -15.48
C GLU A 94 -12.59 -2.04 -15.01
N GLY A 95 -12.20 -0.96 -14.35
CA GLY A 95 -13.16 0.02 -13.87
C GLY A 95 -12.51 1.13 -13.07
N PHE A 96 -13.36 1.98 -12.48
CA PHE A 96 -12.91 2.97 -11.53
C PHE A 96 -13.86 3.11 -10.35
N TYR A 97 -13.29 3.52 -9.22
CA TYR A 97 -14.02 3.93 -8.04
C TYR A 97 -13.53 5.30 -7.61
N ALA A 98 -14.44 6.24 -7.42
CA ALA A 98 -14.12 7.62 -7.07
C ALA A 98 -15.07 8.17 -6.02
N PHE A 99 -14.55 8.92 -5.06
CA PHE A 99 -15.36 9.64 -4.08
C PHE A 99 -14.73 10.96 -3.65
N GLU A 100 -15.58 11.88 -3.19
CA GLU A 100 -15.21 13.15 -2.58
C GLU A 100 -15.83 13.26 -1.19
N VAL A 101 -15.04 13.72 -0.21
CA VAL A 101 -15.49 13.98 1.15
C VAL A 101 -15.30 15.46 1.46
N GLY A 102 -16.38 16.13 1.82
CA GLY A 102 -16.41 17.53 2.25
C GLY A 102 -16.66 17.70 3.74
N ALA A 103 -16.29 18.85 4.29
CA ALA A 103 -16.61 19.25 5.65
C ALA A 103 -18.01 19.89 5.74
N LEU A 104 -18.72 19.59 6.82
CA LEU A 104 -19.95 20.28 7.22
C LEU A 104 -19.63 21.39 8.24
N GLN A 105 -20.56 22.33 8.42
CA GLN A 105 -20.40 23.47 9.36
C GLN A 105 -20.20 23.01 10.81
N ASP A 106 -20.76 21.86 11.20
CA ASP A 106 -20.79 21.36 12.58
C ASP A 106 -19.63 20.40 12.91
N ARG A 107 -18.48 20.54 12.24
CA ARG A 107 -17.31 19.62 12.32
C ARG A 107 -17.58 18.18 11.82
N GLY A 108 -18.76 17.90 11.28
CA GLY A 108 -19.07 16.67 10.58
C GLY A 108 -18.45 16.61 9.18
N TYR A 109 -18.63 15.48 8.51
CA TYR A 109 -18.23 15.29 7.12
C TYR A 109 -19.42 14.83 6.29
N GLN A 110 -19.31 14.96 4.97
CA GLN A 110 -20.28 14.45 4.03
C GLN A 110 -19.57 13.85 2.82
N VAL A 111 -20.00 12.68 2.37
CA VAL A 111 -19.66 12.16 1.04
C VAL A 111 -20.42 12.99 0.02
N GLY A 112 -19.69 13.82 -0.72
CA GLY A 112 -20.23 14.77 -1.68
C GLY A 112 -20.69 14.05 -2.95
N THR A 113 -19.76 13.38 -3.63
CA THR A 113 -20.01 12.57 -4.84
C THR A 113 -19.29 11.24 -4.68
N GLU A 114 -19.93 10.15 -5.09
CA GLU A 114 -19.35 8.82 -5.17
C GLU A 114 -19.80 8.11 -6.45
N LYS A 115 -18.84 7.55 -7.18
CA LYS A 115 -19.08 6.81 -8.42
C LYS A 115 -18.29 5.50 -8.42
N CYS A 116 -18.93 4.45 -8.87
CA CYS A 116 -18.28 3.19 -9.22
C CYS A 116 -18.71 2.80 -10.63
N PHE A 117 -17.77 2.36 -11.43
CA PHE A 117 -17.99 1.89 -12.78
C PHE A 117 -17.12 0.66 -13.03
N ILE A 118 -17.71 -0.37 -13.63
CA ILE A 118 -17.02 -1.59 -14.04
C ILE A 118 -17.31 -1.80 -15.53
N GLU A 119 -16.27 -1.94 -16.34
CA GLU A 119 -16.37 -2.24 -17.76
C GLU A 119 -17.09 -3.59 -17.96
N GLY A 120 -17.94 -3.64 -18.99
CA GLY A 120 -18.73 -4.82 -19.32
C GLY A 120 -19.52 -4.63 -20.61
N LYS A 121 -20.33 -5.62 -20.99
CA LYS A 121 -21.21 -5.51 -22.17
C LYS A 121 -22.16 -4.30 -22.01
N GLY A 122 -22.28 -3.46 -23.04
CA GLY A 122 -23.03 -2.21 -22.96
C GLY A 122 -22.25 -1.15 -22.18
N ARG A 123 -22.90 -0.49 -21.20
CA ARG A 123 -22.23 0.44 -20.27
C ARG A 123 -21.59 -0.24 -19.06
N GLY A 124 -21.80 -1.55 -18.86
CA GLY A 124 -21.32 -2.24 -17.66
C GLY A 124 -22.02 -1.80 -16.34
N PRO A 125 -21.74 -2.46 -15.21
CA PRO A 125 -22.31 -2.07 -13.91
C PRO A 125 -21.79 -0.73 -13.41
N PHE A 126 -22.69 0.13 -12.91
CA PHE A 126 -22.30 1.42 -12.34
C PHE A 126 -23.27 1.93 -11.26
N PHE A 127 -22.79 2.83 -10.43
CA PHE A 127 -23.62 3.68 -9.59
C PHE A 127 -23.04 5.09 -9.44
N HIS A 128 -23.92 6.05 -9.20
CA HIS A 128 -23.60 7.43 -8.91
C HIS A 128 -24.48 7.92 -7.76
N VAL A 129 -23.84 8.30 -6.65
CA VAL A 129 -24.48 8.87 -5.46
C VAL A 129 -23.96 10.28 -5.25
N GLU A 130 -24.84 11.23 -4.97
CA GLU A 130 -24.47 12.59 -4.56
C GLU A 130 -25.15 12.91 -3.23
N ARG A 131 -24.37 13.29 -2.21
CA ARG A 131 -24.85 13.74 -0.89
C ARG A 131 -25.88 12.80 -0.24
N GLY A 132 -25.69 11.50 -0.39
CA GLY A 132 -26.62 10.48 0.15
C GLY A 132 -27.88 10.25 -0.69
N GLU A 133 -27.92 10.73 -1.93
CA GLU A 133 -29.01 10.46 -2.87
C GLU A 133 -28.47 9.70 -4.09
N LEU A 134 -29.16 8.61 -4.45
CA LEU A 134 -28.85 7.87 -5.67
C LEU A 134 -29.28 8.69 -6.89
N LYS A 135 -28.33 9.05 -7.75
CA LYS A 135 -28.58 9.81 -8.99
C LYS A 135 -28.73 8.90 -10.20
N ALA A 136 -27.92 7.85 -10.28
CA ALA A 136 -28.00 6.87 -11.38
C ALA A 136 -27.42 5.52 -10.96
N THR A 137 -27.93 4.43 -11.52
CA THR A 137 -27.36 3.08 -11.38
C THR A 137 -27.76 2.19 -12.55
N SER A 138 -26.97 1.15 -12.81
CA SER A 138 -27.32 0.04 -13.69
C SER A 138 -28.33 -0.95 -13.08
N GLU A 139 -28.52 -0.92 -11.76
CA GLU A 139 -29.23 -1.96 -11.02
C GLU A 139 -30.71 -1.62 -10.79
N GLN A 140 -31.60 -2.61 -10.91
CA GLN A 140 -33.05 -2.40 -10.72
C GLN A 140 -33.42 -2.05 -9.27
N SER A 141 -32.65 -2.56 -8.32
CA SER A 141 -32.81 -2.30 -6.89
C SER A 141 -31.47 -1.85 -6.34
N PHE A 142 -31.50 -0.78 -5.55
CA PHE A 142 -30.33 -0.20 -4.93
C PHE A 142 -30.62 0.04 -3.44
N PRO A 143 -29.72 -0.35 -2.52
CA PRO A 143 -29.92 -0.17 -1.10
C PRO A 143 -29.99 1.32 -0.73
N ALA A 144 -30.61 1.61 0.42
CA ALA A 144 -30.58 2.97 0.95
C ALA A 144 -29.14 3.44 1.18
N VAL A 145 -28.86 4.68 0.79
CA VAL A 145 -27.57 5.33 0.98
C VAL A 145 -27.73 6.57 1.84
N THR A 146 -26.67 6.91 2.54
CA THR A 146 -26.60 8.06 3.44
C THR A 146 -25.30 8.80 3.19
N ALA A 147 -25.27 10.08 3.51
CA ALA A 147 -24.13 10.93 3.17
C ALA A 147 -22.96 10.81 4.18
N ASP A 148 -23.11 10.03 5.24
CA ASP A 148 -22.11 9.78 6.30
C ASP A 148 -21.22 8.56 6.02
N ARG A 149 -21.43 7.83 4.92
CA ARG A 149 -20.67 6.62 4.57
C ARG A 149 -20.54 6.46 3.07
N LEU A 150 -19.58 5.65 2.66
CA LEU A 150 -19.41 5.27 1.26
C LEU A 150 -20.50 4.26 0.86
N ALA A 151 -21.20 4.53 -0.23
CA ALA A 151 -22.23 3.69 -0.84
C ALA A 151 -21.69 2.32 -1.26
N LEU A 152 -20.39 2.20 -1.59
CA LEU A 152 -19.75 0.91 -1.87
C LEU A 152 -19.90 -0.09 -0.72
N VAL A 153 -19.98 0.38 0.53
CA VAL A 153 -20.27 -0.46 1.70
C VAL A 153 -21.70 -1.01 1.62
N SER A 154 -22.69 -0.14 1.31
CA SER A 154 -24.09 -0.53 1.18
C SER A 154 -24.31 -1.55 0.05
N VAL A 155 -23.59 -1.40 -1.07
CA VAL A 155 -23.70 -2.31 -2.22
C VAL A 155 -22.77 -3.52 -2.16
N SER A 156 -22.01 -3.71 -1.08
CA SER A 156 -21.12 -4.86 -0.90
C SER A 156 -21.84 -6.22 -0.87
N GLY A 157 -23.16 -6.24 -0.66
CA GLY A 157 -24.00 -7.44 -0.79
C GLY A 157 -24.48 -7.72 -2.21
N MET A 158 -24.30 -6.79 -3.14
CA MET A 158 -24.74 -6.94 -4.53
C MET A 158 -23.67 -7.66 -5.35
N ALA A 159 -24.04 -8.77 -6.00
CA ALA A 159 -23.10 -9.61 -6.74
C ALA A 159 -22.26 -8.85 -7.79
N VAL A 160 -22.80 -7.79 -8.38
CA VAL A 160 -22.12 -6.97 -9.40
C VAL A 160 -20.99 -6.11 -8.81
N PHE A 161 -21.14 -5.57 -7.59
CA PHE A 161 -20.18 -4.66 -6.94
C PHE A 161 -19.34 -5.35 -5.86
N ARG A 162 -19.76 -6.53 -5.39
CA ARG A 162 -19.03 -7.36 -4.43
C ARG A 162 -17.55 -7.54 -4.80
N PRO A 163 -17.17 -7.84 -6.06
CA PRO A 163 -15.77 -8.00 -6.44
C PRO A 163 -14.92 -6.75 -6.25
N VAL A 164 -15.50 -5.54 -6.44
CA VAL A 164 -14.80 -4.28 -6.21
C VAL A 164 -14.55 -4.05 -4.72
N PHE A 165 -15.57 -4.29 -3.90
CA PHE A 165 -15.45 -4.22 -2.44
C PHE A 165 -14.39 -5.20 -1.93
N ASP A 166 -14.48 -6.48 -2.32
CA ASP A 166 -13.52 -7.51 -1.92
C ASP A 166 -12.09 -7.19 -2.37
N ALA A 167 -11.92 -6.63 -3.58
CA ALA A 167 -10.62 -6.25 -4.10
C ALA A 167 -9.96 -5.12 -3.30
N PHE A 168 -10.71 -4.07 -2.92
CA PHE A 168 -10.16 -3.02 -2.04
C PHE A 168 -9.91 -3.52 -0.62
N MET A 169 -10.75 -4.40 -0.10
CA MET A 169 -10.53 -5.06 1.19
C MET A 169 -9.27 -5.95 1.20
N ALA A 170 -8.85 -6.43 0.03
CA ALA A 170 -7.63 -7.21 -0.17
C ALA A 170 -6.35 -6.37 -0.34
N MET A 171 -6.40 -5.05 -0.14
CA MET A 171 -5.19 -4.25 -0.02
C MET A 171 -4.59 -4.41 1.39
N GLY A 172 -3.26 -4.52 1.49
CA GLY A 172 -2.51 -4.52 2.74
C GLY A 172 -1.54 -3.36 2.80
N PHE A 173 -1.47 -2.66 3.93
CA PHE A 173 -0.55 -1.54 4.15
C PHE A 173 0.23 -1.79 5.43
N TYR A 174 1.56 -1.62 5.38
CA TYR A 174 2.46 -2.07 6.44
C TYR A 174 3.43 -0.98 6.86
N ASN A 175 3.38 -0.63 8.15
CA ASN A 175 4.35 0.20 8.86
C ASN A 175 4.69 -0.50 10.17
N LEU A 176 5.64 -1.43 10.08
CA LEU A 176 5.85 -2.44 11.10
C LEU A 176 6.48 -1.86 12.37
N ASN A 177 6.00 -2.35 13.51
CA ASN A 177 6.47 -1.94 14.81
C ASN A 177 7.11 -3.14 15.54
N PRO A 178 8.45 -3.28 15.50
CA PRO A 178 9.17 -4.36 16.17
C PRO A 178 8.82 -4.52 17.66
N LYS A 179 8.51 -3.41 18.35
CA LYS A 179 8.12 -3.42 19.76
C LYS A 179 6.80 -4.16 19.99
N LEU A 180 5.86 -4.12 19.06
CA LEU A 180 4.61 -4.89 19.17
C LEU A 180 4.79 -6.34 18.69
N MET A 181 5.67 -6.55 17.70
CA MET A 181 5.96 -7.87 17.15
C MET A 181 6.68 -8.82 18.13
N ARG A 182 7.47 -8.27 19.06
CA ARG A 182 8.18 -9.05 20.10
C ARG A 182 7.30 -9.52 21.25
N GLU A 183 6.13 -8.92 21.43
CA GLU A 183 5.27 -9.21 22.57
C GLU A 183 4.54 -10.55 22.36
N PRO A 184 4.45 -11.42 23.40
CA PRO A 184 3.59 -12.58 23.34
C PRO A 184 2.13 -12.17 23.09
N GLN A 185 1.43 -12.91 22.25
CA GLN A 185 0.05 -12.59 21.86
C GLN A 185 -0.91 -13.75 22.13
N LYS A 186 -2.21 -13.45 22.15
CA LYS A 186 -3.22 -14.50 22.13
C LYS A 186 -3.28 -15.15 20.74
N PRO A 187 -3.47 -16.47 20.64
CA PRO A 187 -3.69 -17.13 19.36
C PRO A 187 -4.86 -16.52 18.58
N GLN A 188 -4.62 -16.26 17.30
CA GLN A 188 -5.59 -15.73 16.33
C GLN A 188 -5.54 -16.58 15.04
N ASP A 189 -6.45 -16.35 14.09
CA ASP A 189 -6.52 -17.11 12.84
C ASP A 189 -5.28 -16.91 11.94
N GLY A 190 -4.70 -15.70 11.97
CA GLY A 190 -3.43 -15.41 11.31
C GLY A 190 -3.46 -15.40 9.78
N ARG A 191 -4.63 -15.24 9.14
CA ARG A 191 -4.73 -15.25 7.66
C ARG A 191 -3.91 -14.17 6.97
N LEU A 192 -3.86 -12.99 7.58
CA LEU A 192 -3.13 -11.82 7.09
C LEU A 192 -2.41 -11.12 8.22
N LEU A 193 -1.24 -10.58 7.89
CA LEU A 193 -0.50 -9.68 8.73
C LEU A 193 -1.29 -8.37 8.88
N LYS A 194 -1.37 -7.89 10.13
CA LYS A 194 -1.91 -6.58 10.49
C LYS A 194 -0.89 -5.48 10.20
N THR A 195 -1.37 -4.24 10.13
CA THR A 195 -0.62 -3.06 9.67
C THR A 195 0.72 -2.87 10.39
N VAL A 196 0.76 -3.10 11.69
CA VAL A 196 1.99 -2.92 12.50
C VAL A 196 2.69 -4.24 12.84
N GLY A 197 2.22 -5.36 12.29
CA GLY A 197 2.82 -6.68 12.39
C GLY A 197 2.59 -7.41 13.71
N GLU A 198 1.74 -6.89 14.60
CA GLU A 198 1.54 -7.42 15.95
C GLU A 198 1.01 -8.86 15.97
N ASN A 199 0.38 -9.32 14.89
CA ASN A 199 -0.11 -10.69 14.74
C ASN A 199 0.84 -11.63 13.97
N VAL A 200 2.10 -11.25 13.75
CA VAL A 200 3.08 -12.03 12.97
C VAL A 200 3.21 -13.49 13.44
N VAL A 201 3.06 -13.75 14.75
CA VAL A 201 3.16 -15.11 15.31
C VAL A 201 2.07 -16.03 14.75
N SER A 202 0.82 -15.54 14.75
CA SER A 202 -0.31 -16.29 14.20
C SER A 202 -0.17 -16.47 12.68
N VAL A 203 0.39 -15.47 11.98
CA VAL A 203 0.61 -15.54 10.51
C VAL A 203 1.67 -16.58 10.17
N ILE A 204 2.80 -16.60 10.87
CA ILE A 204 3.82 -17.63 10.69
C ILE A 204 3.22 -19.02 10.96
N GLY A 205 2.48 -19.20 12.06
CA GLY A 205 1.80 -20.47 12.35
C GLY A 205 0.70 -20.85 11.35
N HIS A 206 0.11 -19.87 10.67
CA HIS A 206 -0.83 -20.12 9.57
C HIS A 206 -0.07 -20.61 8.33
N LEU A 207 0.99 -19.92 7.92
CA LEU A 207 1.84 -20.29 6.78
C LEU A 207 2.49 -21.67 6.96
N GLU A 208 2.92 -22.03 8.17
CA GLU A 208 3.43 -23.38 8.50
C GLU A 208 2.46 -24.49 8.05
N ARG A 209 1.14 -24.23 8.07
CA ARG A 209 0.11 -25.21 7.73
C ARG A 209 -0.36 -25.13 6.28
N VAL A 210 -0.45 -23.94 5.71
CA VAL A 210 -1.15 -23.72 4.42
C VAL A 210 -0.22 -23.37 3.26
N ALA A 211 0.97 -22.85 3.54
CA ALA A 211 1.96 -22.43 2.53
C ALA A 211 3.39 -22.54 3.08
N PRO A 212 3.85 -23.76 3.43
CA PRO A 212 5.20 -23.97 3.97
C PRO A 212 6.30 -23.52 2.99
N GLU A 213 6.03 -23.51 1.69
CA GLU A 213 6.93 -22.98 0.66
C GLU A 213 7.13 -21.46 0.78
N SER A 214 6.08 -20.70 1.12
CA SER A 214 6.19 -19.25 1.38
C SER A 214 6.96 -18.98 2.66
N LEU A 215 6.73 -19.77 3.71
CA LEU A 215 7.53 -19.68 4.94
C LEU A 215 9.00 -20.00 4.68
N SER A 216 9.29 -21.05 3.89
CA SER A 216 10.66 -21.40 3.50
C SER A 216 11.34 -20.25 2.75
N LEU A 217 10.60 -19.55 1.89
CA LEU A 217 11.10 -18.38 1.17
C LEU A 217 11.38 -17.18 2.10
N ILE A 218 10.48 -16.93 3.05
CA ILE A 218 10.69 -15.91 4.10
C ILE A 218 11.97 -16.21 4.88
N GLU A 219 12.16 -17.47 5.30
CA GLU A 219 13.36 -17.90 6.00
C GLU A 219 14.62 -17.70 5.15
N GLN A 220 14.61 -18.11 3.88
CA GLN A 220 15.74 -17.92 2.97
C GLN A 220 16.17 -16.46 2.87
N TYR A 221 15.23 -15.52 2.66
CA TYR A 221 15.58 -14.10 2.63
C TYR A 221 16.04 -13.63 4.01
N LEU A 222 15.40 -14.04 5.10
CA LEU A 222 15.77 -13.60 6.44
C LEU A 222 17.18 -14.08 6.84
N GLN A 223 17.64 -15.22 6.35
CA GLN A 223 19.02 -15.71 6.52
C GLN A 223 20.06 -14.78 5.89
N THR A 224 19.72 -14.12 4.78
CA THR A 224 20.61 -13.13 4.16
C THR A 224 20.72 -11.85 4.98
N VAL A 225 19.65 -11.50 5.73
CA VAL A 225 19.61 -10.35 6.63
C VAL A 225 20.30 -10.66 7.95
N VAL A 226 20.13 -11.87 8.48
CA VAL A 226 20.64 -12.31 9.78
C VAL A 226 21.49 -13.57 9.60
N PRO A 227 22.82 -13.42 9.44
CA PRO A 227 23.72 -14.55 9.27
C PRO A 227 23.60 -15.58 10.39
N GLY A 228 23.53 -16.85 10.00
CA GLY A 228 23.40 -17.99 10.91
C GLY A 228 21.98 -18.27 11.38
N LEU A 229 20.98 -17.43 11.08
CA LEU A 229 19.58 -17.81 11.30
C LEU A 229 19.29 -19.09 10.48
N GLU A 230 18.49 -20.00 11.01
CA GLU A 230 18.07 -21.21 10.31
C GLU A 230 16.57 -21.18 10.04
N SER A 231 15.77 -20.88 11.06
CA SER A 231 14.32 -20.92 10.96
C SER A 231 13.63 -20.02 11.97
N VAL A 232 12.38 -19.64 11.68
CA VAL A 232 11.47 -18.98 12.61
C VAL A 232 10.22 -19.82 12.73
N ARG A 233 9.81 -20.11 13.98
CA ARG A 233 8.66 -20.97 14.26
C ARG A 233 7.73 -20.31 15.25
N ARG A 234 6.44 -20.66 15.17
CA ARG A 234 5.48 -20.36 16.23
C ARG A 234 5.80 -21.21 17.47
N GLN A 235 5.89 -20.57 18.64
CA GLN A 235 6.10 -21.22 19.92
C GLN A 235 4.96 -20.89 20.90
N PRO A 236 4.13 -21.87 21.30
CA PRO A 236 3.15 -21.70 22.36
C PRO A 236 3.82 -21.48 23.72
N ILE A 237 3.28 -20.54 24.50
CA ILE A 237 3.67 -20.23 25.89
C ILE A 237 2.40 -20.07 26.73
N GLY A 238 1.95 -21.16 27.34
CA GLY A 238 0.69 -21.17 28.11
C GLY A 238 -0.51 -20.79 27.22
N PRO A 239 -1.32 -19.77 27.60
CA PRO A 239 -2.43 -19.28 26.78
C PRO A 239 -2.00 -18.33 25.66
N LEU A 240 -0.70 -18.00 25.59
CA LEU A 240 -0.12 -17.07 24.62
C LEU A 240 0.77 -17.81 23.61
N GLU A 241 1.23 -17.09 22.61
CA GLU A 241 2.20 -17.55 21.61
C GLU A 241 3.24 -16.47 21.33
N THR A 242 4.45 -16.90 20.98
CA THR A 242 5.56 -16.03 20.55
C THR A 242 6.31 -16.67 19.37
N LEU A 243 7.32 -15.99 18.83
CA LEU A 243 8.25 -16.57 17.85
C LEU A 243 9.45 -17.20 18.56
N GLU A 244 9.84 -18.39 18.10
CA GLU A 244 11.14 -18.99 18.36
C GLU A 244 12.02 -18.85 17.11
N PHE A 245 13.16 -18.18 17.26
CA PHE A 245 14.21 -18.08 16.24
C PHE A 245 15.26 -19.15 16.54
N ARG A 246 15.67 -19.90 15.51
CA ARG A 246 16.76 -20.87 15.62
C ARG A 246 17.96 -20.35 14.87
N GLN A 247 19.12 -20.29 15.53
CA GLN A 247 20.35 -19.77 14.97
C GLN A 247 21.50 -20.76 15.17
N ARG A 248 22.24 -21.05 14.09
CA ARG A 248 23.46 -21.83 14.14
C ARG A 248 24.60 -20.97 14.69
N VAL A 249 25.26 -21.48 15.71
CA VAL A 249 26.43 -20.84 16.34
C VAL A 249 27.64 -21.74 16.14
N ALA A 250 28.77 -21.16 15.74
CA ALA A 250 30.02 -21.91 15.55
C ALA A 250 30.40 -22.64 16.84
N GLY A 251 30.64 -23.96 16.73
CA GLY A 251 31.00 -24.82 17.86
C GLY A 251 29.82 -25.37 18.66
N ALA A 252 28.58 -24.95 18.40
CA ALA A 252 27.40 -25.55 19.00
C ALA A 252 26.96 -26.81 18.22
N LYS A 253 26.59 -27.87 18.94
CA LYS A 253 26.05 -29.11 18.34
C LYS A 253 24.64 -28.93 17.80
N ASP A 254 23.83 -28.14 18.49
CA ASP A 254 22.44 -27.84 18.15
C ASP A 254 22.24 -26.32 17.98
N PRO A 255 21.30 -25.87 17.12
CA PRO A 255 20.97 -24.46 16.97
C PRO A 255 20.50 -23.85 18.29
N TRP A 256 20.98 -22.64 18.59
CA TRP A 256 20.51 -21.86 19.72
C TRP A 256 19.09 -21.37 19.43
N ARG A 257 18.26 -21.31 20.48
CA ARG A 257 16.86 -20.91 20.39
C ARG A 257 16.68 -19.59 21.11
N PHE A 258 16.17 -18.61 20.40
CA PHE A 258 15.93 -17.27 20.92
C PHE A 258 14.45 -16.94 20.80
N PRO A 259 13.81 -16.44 21.87
CA PRO A 259 12.46 -15.94 21.75
C PRO A 259 12.49 -14.55 21.08
N ALA A 260 11.34 -14.10 20.57
CA ALA A 260 11.23 -12.81 19.86
C ALA A 260 11.78 -11.61 20.65
N GLN A 261 11.70 -11.64 21.98
CA GLN A 261 12.19 -10.56 22.84
C GLN A 261 13.71 -10.36 22.77
N ASN A 262 14.46 -11.37 22.33
CA ASN A 262 15.92 -11.31 22.27
C ASN A 262 16.43 -10.91 20.87
N MET A 263 15.52 -10.69 19.91
CA MET A 263 15.86 -10.30 18.55
C MET A 263 16.01 -8.79 18.42
N SER A 264 16.87 -8.35 17.49
CA SER A 264 17.01 -6.93 17.15
C SER A 264 15.79 -6.42 16.40
N ASP A 265 15.52 -5.12 16.51
CA ASP A 265 14.41 -4.46 15.81
C ASP A 265 14.48 -4.65 14.29
N GLY A 266 15.69 -4.59 13.72
CA GLY A 266 15.92 -4.84 12.30
C GLY A 266 15.56 -6.26 11.87
N THR A 267 15.79 -7.26 12.72
CA THR A 267 15.42 -8.66 12.42
C THR A 267 13.90 -8.84 12.40
N LEU A 268 13.21 -8.29 13.41
CA LEU A 268 11.75 -8.39 13.49
C LEU A 268 11.09 -7.61 12.35
N ARG A 269 11.62 -6.43 12.01
CA ARG A 269 11.13 -5.64 10.87
C ARG A 269 11.34 -6.39 9.56
N ALA A 270 12.53 -6.95 9.32
CA ALA A 270 12.78 -7.78 8.14
C ALA A 270 11.81 -8.96 8.05
N LEU A 271 11.60 -9.70 9.15
CA LEU A 271 10.62 -10.78 9.20
C LEU A 271 9.22 -10.29 8.85
N GLY A 272 8.78 -9.16 9.40
CA GLY A 272 7.45 -8.62 9.11
C GLY A 272 7.31 -8.18 7.66
N ILE A 273 8.34 -7.57 7.05
CA ILE A 273 8.33 -7.16 5.64
C ILE A 273 8.23 -8.40 4.75
N LEU A 274 9.09 -9.39 4.97
CA LEU A 274 9.09 -10.63 4.19
C LEU A 274 7.77 -11.39 4.37
N THR A 275 7.23 -11.41 5.58
CA THR A 275 5.89 -11.97 5.84
C THR A 275 4.82 -11.21 5.08
N ALA A 276 4.84 -9.87 5.10
CA ALA A 276 3.89 -9.06 4.35
C ALA A 276 3.92 -9.37 2.85
N LEU A 277 5.13 -9.51 2.29
CA LEU A 277 5.35 -9.79 0.86
C LEU A 277 4.93 -11.20 0.44
N PHE A 278 5.10 -12.21 1.32
CA PHE A 278 4.91 -13.62 0.96
C PHE A 278 3.78 -14.32 1.71
N GLN A 279 2.93 -13.60 2.46
CA GLN A 279 1.78 -14.17 3.17
C GLN A 279 0.66 -14.71 2.24
N GLY A 280 0.64 -14.30 0.97
CA GLY A 280 -0.39 -14.68 0.02
C GLY A 280 -0.43 -16.20 -0.17
N ASN A 281 -1.60 -16.80 0.04
CA ASN A 281 -1.81 -18.24 -0.03
C ASN A 281 -3.24 -18.56 -0.49
N ARG A 282 -3.59 -19.85 -0.50
CA ARG A 282 -4.89 -20.35 -0.98
C ARG A 282 -6.09 -19.85 -0.17
N ASP A 283 -5.91 -19.54 1.11
CA ASP A 283 -6.99 -19.08 2.00
C ASP A 283 -7.23 -17.57 1.81
N PHE A 284 -6.16 -16.81 1.58
CA PHE A 284 -6.22 -15.39 1.29
C PHE A 284 -4.93 -14.90 0.59
N SER A 285 -5.07 -14.02 -0.41
CA SER A 285 -3.94 -13.30 -1.01
C SER A 285 -4.25 -11.81 -1.15
N PRO A 286 -3.38 -10.92 -0.66
CA PRO A 286 -3.49 -9.50 -0.97
C PRO A 286 -3.42 -9.25 -2.48
N LEU A 287 -4.13 -8.24 -2.97
CA LEU A 287 -4.02 -7.76 -4.35
C LEU A 287 -3.00 -6.63 -4.49
N LEU A 288 -2.81 -5.86 -3.42
CA LEU A 288 -1.81 -4.80 -3.34
C LEU A 288 -1.20 -4.77 -1.94
N ILE A 289 0.11 -4.57 -1.88
CA ILE A 289 0.90 -4.42 -0.66
C ILE A 289 1.60 -3.06 -0.70
N GLY A 290 1.22 -2.16 0.19
CA GLY A 290 1.92 -0.91 0.47
C GLY A 290 2.88 -1.07 1.64
N ILE A 291 4.16 -0.73 1.48
CA ILE A 291 5.15 -0.83 2.57
C ILE A 291 5.86 0.51 2.75
N GLU A 292 5.88 0.98 3.99
CA GLU A 292 6.60 2.20 4.36
C GLU A 292 8.04 1.89 4.77
N GLU A 293 8.99 2.51 4.06
CA GLU A 293 10.43 2.51 4.37
C GLU A 293 10.96 1.14 4.83
N PRO A 294 10.84 0.08 4.00
CA PRO A 294 11.23 -1.27 4.37
C PRO A 294 12.72 -1.40 4.70
N GLU A 295 13.55 -0.48 4.22
CA GLU A 295 14.97 -0.41 4.53
C GLU A 295 15.28 0.02 5.98
N THR A 296 14.33 0.61 6.69
CA THR A 296 14.62 1.27 7.97
C THR A 296 15.13 0.25 8.97
N ALA A 297 16.26 0.56 9.63
CA ALA A 297 16.96 -0.32 10.57
C ALA A 297 17.54 -1.62 9.95
N LEU A 298 17.64 -1.72 8.62
CA LEU A 298 18.42 -2.77 7.94
C LEU A 298 19.85 -2.31 7.66
N HIS A 299 20.78 -3.26 7.70
CA HIS A 299 22.17 -3.01 7.26
C HIS A 299 22.22 -2.88 5.73
N PRO A 300 23.07 -2.02 5.14
CA PRO A 300 23.14 -1.84 3.69
C PRO A 300 23.35 -3.14 2.88
N SER A 301 24.06 -4.12 3.44
CA SER A 301 24.26 -5.44 2.81
C SER A 301 22.97 -6.23 2.62
N ALA A 302 21.93 -5.96 3.42
CA ALA A 302 20.61 -6.60 3.33
C ALA A 302 19.70 -5.95 2.27
N SER A 303 20.03 -4.75 1.79
CA SER A 303 19.22 -4.01 0.81
C SER A 303 19.06 -4.76 -0.51
N ALA A 304 20.09 -5.50 -0.94
CA ALA A 304 20.03 -6.30 -2.16
C ALA A 304 19.01 -7.45 -2.05
N ALA A 305 19.00 -8.15 -0.91
CA ALA A 305 18.05 -9.23 -0.66
C ALA A 305 16.61 -8.71 -0.52
N LEU A 306 16.44 -7.57 0.16
CA LEU A 306 15.13 -6.91 0.24
C LEU A 306 14.61 -6.51 -1.14
N ARG A 307 15.46 -5.92 -1.99
CA ARG A 307 15.10 -5.55 -3.36
C ARG A 307 14.73 -6.76 -4.22
N GLU A 308 15.45 -7.87 -4.09
CA GLU A 308 15.09 -9.13 -4.74
C GLU A 308 13.73 -9.62 -4.24
N ALA A 309 13.49 -9.62 -2.92
CA ALA A 309 12.21 -10.02 -2.32
C ALA A 309 11.04 -9.16 -2.82
N LEU A 310 11.22 -7.83 -2.91
CA LEU A 310 10.22 -6.90 -3.47
C LEU A 310 9.91 -7.23 -4.93
N THR A 311 10.94 -7.46 -5.74
CA THR A 311 10.80 -7.82 -7.16
C THR A 311 10.05 -9.13 -7.30
N ARG A 312 10.45 -10.16 -6.55
CA ARG A 312 9.82 -11.48 -6.58
C ARG A 312 8.37 -11.46 -6.10
N ALA A 313 8.06 -10.69 -5.07
CA ALA A 313 6.68 -10.52 -4.61
C ALA A 313 5.81 -9.82 -5.68
N SER A 314 6.39 -8.86 -6.40
CA SER A 314 5.70 -8.11 -7.45
C SER A 314 5.24 -8.94 -8.65
N GLU A 315 5.79 -10.14 -8.83
CA GLU A 315 5.36 -11.09 -9.86
C GLU A 315 3.96 -11.66 -9.59
N ARG A 316 3.52 -11.65 -8.33
CA ARG A 316 2.24 -12.25 -7.90
C ARG A 316 1.26 -11.23 -7.30
N THR A 317 1.77 -10.21 -6.64
CA THR A 317 0.98 -9.20 -5.93
C THR A 317 1.50 -7.82 -6.25
N GLN A 318 0.64 -6.82 -6.45
CA GLN A 318 1.13 -5.46 -6.67
C GLN A 318 1.84 -4.92 -5.43
N VAL A 319 3.00 -4.30 -5.58
CA VAL A 319 3.79 -3.75 -4.48
C VAL A 319 4.06 -2.26 -4.69
N VAL A 320 3.75 -1.45 -3.68
CA VAL A 320 4.06 -0.02 -3.63
C VAL A 320 4.93 0.24 -2.41
N VAL A 321 6.11 0.80 -2.61
CA VAL A 321 7.10 1.03 -1.55
C VAL A 321 7.41 2.51 -1.45
N THR A 322 7.46 3.06 -0.24
CA THR A 322 8.11 4.36 -0.02
C THR A 322 9.55 4.14 0.43
N SER A 323 10.48 4.92 -0.13
CA SER A 323 11.88 4.82 0.24
C SER A 323 12.58 6.17 0.17
N HIS A 324 13.57 6.35 1.03
CA HIS A 324 14.53 7.45 0.96
C HIS A 324 15.98 6.93 1.03
N SER A 325 16.19 5.60 0.99
CA SER A 325 17.49 4.97 1.08
C SER A 325 18.13 4.77 -0.28
N PRO A 326 19.30 5.40 -0.52
CA PRO A 326 20.08 5.10 -1.71
C PRO A 326 20.40 3.61 -1.87
N ASP A 327 20.69 2.90 -0.77
CA ASP A 327 21.16 1.51 -0.84
C ASP A 327 20.07 0.54 -1.33
N LEU A 328 18.80 0.80 -0.99
CA LEU A 328 17.66 0.05 -1.51
C LEU A 328 17.42 0.32 -3.00
N LEU A 329 17.80 1.50 -3.48
CA LEU A 329 17.57 1.95 -4.85
C LEU A 329 18.81 1.84 -5.75
N ASP A 330 19.94 1.41 -5.20
CA ASP A 330 21.21 1.28 -5.89
C ASP A 330 21.28 -0.05 -6.67
N ASP A 331 20.53 -0.11 -7.78
CA ASP A 331 20.55 -1.21 -8.73
C ASP A 331 20.14 -0.74 -10.13
N ARG A 332 21.10 -0.80 -11.05
CA ARG A 332 20.93 -0.31 -12.43
C ARG A 332 20.00 -1.17 -13.29
N ARG A 333 19.54 -2.32 -12.76
CA ARG A 333 18.54 -3.18 -13.42
C ARG A 333 17.11 -2.69 -13.21
N ILE A 334 16.87 -1.83 -12.22
CA ILE A 334 15.54 -1.26 -11.98
C ILE A 334 15.30 -0.16 -13.01
N GLY A 335 14.24 -0.32 -13.82
CA GLY A 335 13.90 0.65 -14.86
C GLY A 335 13.31 1.94 -14.27
N PRO A 336 13.46 3.09 -14.94
CA PRO A 336 12.93 4.37 -14.45
C PRO A 336 11.40 4.38 -14.31
N ASP A 337 10.69 3.55 -15.08
CA ASP A 337 9.22 3.49 -15.06
C ASP A 337 8.67 2.84 -13.76
N GLN A 338 9.54 2.25 -12.93
CA GLN A 338 9.19 1.74 -11.60
C GLN A 338 9.25 2.82 -10.51
N PHE A 339 9.69 4.04 -10.84
CA PHE A 339 9.89 5.13 -9.88
C PHE A 339 8.89 6.27 -10.08
N LEU A 340 8.38 6.77 -8.96
CA LEU A 340 7.68 8.05 -8.86
C LEU A 340 8.48 8.95 -7.92
N ALA A 341 8.95 10.08 -8.44
CA ALA A 341 9.61 11.10 -7.62
C ALA A 341 8.56 11.85 -6.80
N VAL A 342 8.92 12.15 -5.55
CA VAL A 342 8.09 12.87 -4.59
C VAL A 342 8.87 14.02 -3.97
N VAL A 343 8.46 15.24 -4.27
CA VAL A 343 9.06 16.46 -3.72
C VAL A 343 8.02 17.30 -3.00
N ALA A 344 8.45 18.02 -1.97
CA ALA A 344 7.66 19.05 -1.32
C ALA A 344 8.09 20.42 -1.86
N ASP A 345 7.17 21.12 -2.52
CA ASP A 345 7.39 22.45 -3.09
C ASP A 345 6.32 23.41 -2.53
N GLY A 346 6.75 24.48 -1.85
CA GLY A 346 5.84 25.46 -1.25
C GLY A 346 4.81 24.87 -0.26
N GLY A 347 5.13 23.75 0.39
CA GLY A 347 4.20 23.01 1.26
C GLY A 347 3.18 22.14 0.51
N ASP A 348 3.33 21.98 -0.80
CA ASP A 348 2.58 21.05 -1.64
C ASP A 348 3.43 19.85 -2.03
N THR A 349 2.88 18.65 -1.89
CA THR A 349 3.53 17.44 -2.38
C THR A 349 3.26 17.28 -3.87
N LYS A 350 4.33 17.19 -4.67
CA LYS A 350 4.28 16.87 -6.10
C LYS A 350 4.77 15.44 -6.30
N ILE A 351 3.97 14.63 -7.00
CA ILE A 351 4.26 13.24 -7.32
C ILE A 351 4.17 13.07 -8.82
N GLY A 352 5.21 12.53 -9.44
CA GLY A 352 5.23 12.33 -10.89
C GLY A 352 6.31 11.37 -11.32
N ARG A 353 6.36 11.10 -12.63
CA ARG A 353 7.48 10.36 -13.22
C ARG A 353 8.78 11.12 -13.01
N LEU A 354 9.90 10.40 -12.96
CA LEU A 354 11.22 11.01 -12.98
C LEU A 354 11.38 11.95 -14.18
N ASP A 355 12.11 13.04 -14.01
CA ASP A 355 12.45 13.97 -15.09
C ASP A 355 13.21 13.27 -16.24
N ASN A 356 13.17 13.87 -17.44
CA ASN A 356 13.73 13.25 -18.64
C ASN A 356 15.21 12.90 -18.51
N SER A 357 16.02 13.76 -17.88
CA SER A 357 17.45 13.54 -17.74
C SER A 357 17.76 12.37 -16.82
N SER A 358 17.11 12.30 -15.65
CA SER A 358 17.23 11.17 -14.73
C SER A 358 16.82 9.84 -15.39
N ARG A 359 15.72 9.84 -16.16
CA ARG A 359 15.27 8.63 -16.87
C ARG A 359 16.25 8.17 -17.94
N GLU A 360 16.82 9.10 -18.71
CA GLU A 360 17.79 8.80 -19.76
C GLU A 360 19.07 8.23 -19.16
N MET A 361 19.61 8.85 -18.11
CA MET A 361 20.78 8.36 -17.37
C MET A 361 20.57 6.95 -16.80
N MET A 362 19.36 6.64 -16.33
CA MET A 362 19.01 5.30 -15.86
C MET A 362 18.85 4.28 -16.99
N ARG A 363 18.22 4.66 -18.12
CA ARG A 363 18.06 3.79 -19.30
C ARG A 363 19.38 3.43 -19.95
N GLU A 364 20.32 4.37 -19.97
CA GLU A 364 21.69 4.15 -20.44
C GLU A 364 22.58 3.44 -19.41
N HIS A 365 22.03 3.07 -18.24
CA HIS A 365 22.73 2.42 -17.14
C HIS A 365 23.97 3.21 -16.63
N LEU A 366 23.96 4.54 -16.81
CA LEU A 366 25.01 5.43 -16.34
C LEU A 366 24.94 5.61 -14.83
N PHE A 367 23.72 5.76 -14.31
CA PHE A 367 23.43 5.95 -12.88
C PHE A 367 22.27 5.06 -12.43
N SER A 368 22.33 4.58 -11.19
CA SER A 368 21.18 4.00 -10.48
C SER A 368 20.30 5.11 -9.88
N ALA A 369 19.06 4.77 -9.52
CA ALA A 369 18.21 5.68 -8.77
C ALA A 369 18.84 6.04 -7.40
N GLY A 370 19.53 5.10 -6.76
CA GLY A 370 20.26 5.36 -5.51
C GLY A 370 21.37 6.40 -5.68
N GLU A 371 22.17 6.31 -6.76
CA GLU A 371 23.21 7.30 -7.07
C GLU A 371 22.60 8.69 -7.35
N LEU A 372 21.54 8.77 -8.15
CA LEU A 372 20.82 10.02 -8.42
C LEU A 372 20.19 10.63 -7.16
N LEU A 373 19.67 9.80 -6.25
CA LEU A 373 19.11 10.25 -4.98
C LEU A 373 20.20 10.89 -4.09
N ARG A 374 21.41 10.31 -4.04
CA ARG A 374 22.55 10.89 -3.30
C ARG A 374 22.95 12.27 -3.84
N LEU A 375 22.77 12.48 -5.14
CA LEU A 375 23.04 13.76 -5.81
C LEU A 375 21.87 14.76 -5.72
N ASN A 376 20.76 14.39 -5.07
CA ASN A 376 19.50 15.16 -5.04
C ASN A 376 18.96 15.49 -6.44
N GLN A 377 19.14 14.56 -7.40
CA GLN A 377 18.71 14.74 -8.79
C GLN A 377 17.39 14.03 -9.13
N LEU A 378 16.83 13.21 -8.23
CA LEU A 378 15.52 12.60 -8.45
C LEU A 378 14.39 13.60 -8.21
N THR A 379 13.96 14.27 -9.28
CA THR A 379 12.81 15.19 -9.27
C THR A 379 11.71 14.72 -10.22
N PRO A 380 10.45 15.16 -10.00
CA PRO A 380 9.38 14.88 -10.94
C PRO A 380 9.53 15.68 -12.23
N ASP A 381 9.10 15.12 -13.36
CA ASP A 381 8.99 15.81 -14.64
C ASP A 381 7.97 16.96 -14.53
N GLU A 382 8.43 18.21 -14.69
CA GLU A 382 7.58 19.40 -14.61
C GLU A 382 6.44 19.39 -15.63
N ALA A 383 6.66 18.87 -16.84
CA ALA A 383 5.63 18.77 -17.86
C ALA A 383 4.54 17.77 -17.45
N ASP A 384 4.92 16.67 -16.79
CA ASP A 384 3.95 15.72 -16.22
C ASP A 384 3.15 16.38 -15.10
N ILE A 385 3.80 17.08 -14.16
CA ILE A 385 3.12 17.80 -13.06
C ILE A 385 2.12 18.84 -13.59
N GLN A 386 2.50 19.60 -14.63
CA GLN A 386 1.60 20.56 -15.28
C GLN A 386 0.43 19.84 -15.96
N ALA A 387 0.69 18.75 -16.68
CA ALA A 387 -0.35 17.97 -17.35
C ALA A 387 -1.35 17.35 -16.35
N GLN A 388 -0.89 16.88 -15.18
CA GLN A 388 -1.77 16.38 -14.11
C GLN A 388 -2.78 17.44 -13.66
N SER A 389 -2.35 18.70 -13.55
CA SER A 389 -3.24 19.81 -13.17
C SER A 389 -4.32 20.07 -14.23
N LEU A 390 -4.01 19.89 -15.52
CA LEU A 390 -4.96 20.04 -16.62
C LEU A 390 -5.93 18.85 -16.74
N ARG A 391 -5.45 17.62 -16.47
CA ARG A 391 -6.25 16.39 -16.50
C ARG A 391 -7.30 16.31 -15.38
N GLN A 392 -7.18 17.15 -14.34
CA GLN A 392 -8.02 17.07 -13.13
C GLN A 392 -9.51 17.42 -13.36
N LEU A 393 -9.87 18.01 -14.50
CA LEU A 393 -11.27 18.27 -14.86
C LEU A 393 -12.13 16.99 -14.85
N GLY A 394 -11.51 15.80 -15.02
CA GLY A 394 -12.20 14.52 -15.17
C GLY A 394 -12.23 13.57 -13.96
N LEU A 395 -12.09 14.03 -12.71
CA LEU A 395 -12.06 13.11 -11.54
C LEU A 395 -13.28 12.17 -11.48
N PHE A 396 -14.43 12.66 -11.95
CA PHE A 396 -15.69 11.91 -12.02
C PHE A 396 -16.17 11.67 -13.47
N GLU A 397 -15.33 11.92 -14.47
CA GLU A 397 -15.63 11.64 -15.88
C GLU A 397 -15.29 10.17 -16.20
N GLU A 398 -16.02 9.61 -17.18
CA GLU A 398 -15.65 8.34 -17.82
C GLU A 398 -14.38 8.59 -18.65
N ALA A 399 -13.46 7.63 -18.73
CA ALA A 399 -12.26 7.80 -19.54
C ALA A 399 -12.67 8.09 -21.00
N PRO A 400 -12.02 9.04 -21.70
CA PRO A 400 -12.32 9.27 -23.11
C PRO A 400 -12.01 7.98 -23.89
N ASN A 401 -13.02 7.48 -24.61
CA ASN A 401 -12.96 6.30 -25.47
C ASN A 401 -11.80 6.31 -26.47
#